data_AF-A0A7W5GQR6-F1
#
_entry.id   AF-A0A7W5GQR6-F1
#
_cell.length_a   1.000
_cell.length_b   1.000
_cell.length_c   1.000
_cell.angle_alpha   90.00
_cell.angle_beta   90.00
_cell.angle_gamma   90.00
#
_symmetry.space_group_name_H-M   'P 1'
#
loop_
_entity.id
_entity.type
_entity.pdbx_description
1 polymer ?
#
loop_
_entity_poly.entity_id
_entity_poly.type
_entity_poly.pdbx_seq_one_letter_code
_entity_poly.pdbx_strand_id
1 'polypeptide(L)'
;MTDSATAMTGTDPQEEIQSDAQLAAELASDELNPKALSTPGRKRLARKRLVFDVVVLAVYLASANPGITGIPVHEWVGLGAFVLLAAHCAARGMWRGTGGKGLGLTILNVLVLLVTALCVVSGVMVSGTVLPAFGLFADGYYFWDPLHAVAAKMLLALLLVHVAVHIPWIAGALKK
;
A
#
# COMPACT_ATOMS: atom_id res chain seq x y z
N MET A 1 19.51 -39.41 39.83
CA MET A 1 19.58 -39.51 38.37
C MET A 1 18.69 -38.42 37.81
N THR A 2 19.32 -37.33 37.41
CA THR A 2 18.71 -36.18 36.73
C THR A 2 18.51 -36.53 35.27
N ASP A 3 17.38 -36.16 34.68
CA ASP A 3 17.43 -35.18 33.59
C ASP A 3 16.06 -34.58 33.28
N SER A 4 16.07 -33.26 33.30
CA SER A 4 14.94 -32.36 33.08
C SER A 4 14.70 -32.19 31.59
N ALA A 5 13.52 -32.55 31.11
CA ALA A 5 13.06 -32.21 29.77
C ALA A 5 12.73 -30.71 29.69
N THR A 6 13.58 -29.96 29.01
CA THR A 6 13.31 -28.58 28.57
C THR A 6 12.15 -28.61 27.59
N ALA A 7 10.97 -28.14 28.05
CA ALA A 7 9.80 -27.95 27.20
C ALA A 7 10.07 -26.81 26.20
N MET A 8 10.25 -27.16 24.93
CA MET A 8 10.20 -26.22 23.81
C MET A 8 8.74 -25.79 23.60
N THR A 9 8.34 -24.69 24.25
CA THR A 9 7.07 -24.01 23.99
C THR A 9 7.18 -23.18 22.71
N GLY A 10 7.22 -23.84 21.56
CA GLY A 10 6.96 -23.21 20.25
C GLY A 10 5.52 -23.52 19.86
N THR A 11 4.66 -22.52 19.77
CA THR A 11 3.34 -22.67 19.14
C THR A 11 3.53 -23.13 17.70
N ASP A 12 2.63 -24.00 17.21
CA ASP A 12 2.67 -24.49 15.83
C ASP A 12 2.64 -23.29 14.85
N PRO A 13 3.56 -23.21 13.87
CA PRO A 13 3.55 -22.17 12.84
C PRO A 13 2.18 -21.97 12.15
N GLN A 14 1.38 -23.03 11.99
CA GLN A 14 0.04 -22.92 11.41
C GLN A 14 -0.96 -22.22 12.34
N GLU A 15 -0.85 -22.45 13.64
CA GLU A 15 -1.68 -21.83 14.67
C GLU A 15 -1.33 -20.33 14.82
N GLU A 16 -0.04 -19.98 14.72
CA GLU A 16 0.41 -18.57 14.67
C GLU A 16 -0.12 -17.84 13.43
N ILE A 17 -0.07 -18.47 12.24
CA ILE A 17 -0.59 -17.87 11.00
C ILE A 17 -2.10 -17.64 11.07
N GLN A 18 -2.86 -18.60 11.62
CA GLN A 18 -4.30 -18.49 11.75
C GLN A 18 -4.69 -17.39 12.77
N SER A 19 -3.95 -17.29 13.87
CA SER A 19 -4.10 -16.21 14.86
C SER A 19 -3.79 -14.84 14.25
N ASP A 20 -2.67 -14.71 13.51
CA ASP A 20 -2.28 -13.46 12.84
C ASP A 20 -3.30 -13.05 11.77
N ALA A 21 -3.90 -14.01 11.06
CA ALA A 21 -4.94 -13.75 10.04
C ALA A 21 -6.26 -13.27 10.66
N GLN A 22 -6.71 -13.86 11.76
CA GLN A 22 -7.90 -13.38 12.49
C GLN A 22 -7.67 -11.99 13.08
N LEU A 23 -6.50 -11.77 13.70
CA LEU A 23 -6.11 -10.48 14.24
C LEU A 23 -5.99 -9.41 13.15
N ALA A 24 -5.56 -9.80 11.94
CA ALA A 24 -5.51 -8.94 10.77
C ALA A 24 -6.91 -8.51 10.30
N ALA A 25 -7.88 -9.43 10.27
CA ALA A 25 -9.26 -9.11 9.92
C ALA A 25 -9.88 -8.12 10.91
N GLU A 26 -9.66 -8.31 12.22
CA GLU A 26 -10.12 -7.39 13.25
C GLU A 26 -9.47 -6.01 13.12
N LEU A 27 -8.13 -5.94 13.00
CA LEU A 27 -7.43 -4.67 12.83
C LEU A 27 -7.88 -3.93 11.58
N ALA A 28 -8.15 -4.62 10.47
CA ALA A 28 -8.65 -4.00 9.25
C ALA A 28 -9.99 -3.27 9.47
N SER A 29 -10.87 -3.79 10.33
CA SER A 29 -12.12 -3.10 10.70
C SER A 29 -11.91 -1.90 11.64
N ASP A 30 -10.79 -1.85 12.37
CA ASP A 30 -10.52 -0.91 13.46
C ASP A 30 -9.42 0.14 13.14
N GLU A 31 -8.89 0.19 11.91
CA GLU A 31 -7.71 1.02 11.56
C GLU A 31 -7.86 2.54 11.79
N LEU A 32 -9.07 3.03 12.04
CA LEU A 32 -9.30 4.45 12.36
C LEU A 32 -9.37 4.73 13.86
N ASN A 33 -9.31 3.69 14.69
CA ASN A 33 -9.37 3.78 16.13
C ASN A 33 -8.00 3.47 16.73
N PRO A 34 -7.16 4.48 17.03
CA PRO A 34 -5.86 4.25 17.64
C PRO A 34 -5.94 3.62 19.04
N LYS A 35 -7.11 3.64 19.70
CA LYS A 35 -7.34 2.92 20.97
C LYS A 35 -7.45 1.41 20.77
N ALA A 36 -7.70 0.93 19.56
CA ALA A 36 -7.79 -0.50 19.25
C ALA A 36 -6.43 -1.22 19.32
N LEU A 37 -5.31 -0.47 19.35
CA LEU A 37 -3.93 -0.98 19.45
C LEU A 37 -3.48 -1.22 20.90
N SER A 38 -4.39 -1.66 21.77
CA SER A 38 -4.16 -1.78 23.22
C SER A 38 -3.34 -3.02 23.61
N THR A 39 -3.35 -4.09 22.81
CA THR A 39 -2.68 -5.35 23.15
C THR A 39 -1.31 -5.49 22.47
N PRO A 40 -0.34 -6.20 23.08
CA PRO A 40 0.97 -6.44 22.48
C PRO A 40 0.90 -7.13 21.10
N GLY A 41 -0.03 -8.08 20.92
CA GLY A 41 -0.25 -8.77 19.64
C GLY A 41 -0.71 -7.80 18.54
N ARG A 42 -1.70 -6.95 18.83
CA ARG A 42 -2.20 -5.94 17.87
C ARG A 42 -1.12 -4.92 17.51
N LYS A 43 -0.30 -4.49 18.48
CA LYS A 43 0.85 -3.60 18.21
C LYS A 43 1.88 -4.26 17.28
N ARG A 44 2.21 -5.53 17.51
CA ARG A 44 3.18 -6.27 16.66
C ARG A 44 2.68 -6.34 15.21
N LEU A 45 1.43 -6.73 15.01
CA LEU A 45 0.83 -6.82 13.68
C LEU A 45 0.70 -5.44 13.01
N ALA A 46 0.29 -4.41 13.76
CA ALA A 46 0.25 -3.03 13.24
C ALA A 46 1.63 -2.54 12.79
N ARG A 47 2.71 -2.88 13.50
CA ARG A 47 4.07 -2.56 13.05
C ARG A 47 4.46 -3.32 11.79
N LYS A 48 4.16 -4.62 11.68
CA LYS A 48 4.40 -5.39 10.44
C LYS A 48 3.71 -4.71 9.24
N ARG A 49 2.44 -4.31 9.42
CA ARG A 49 1.66 -3.59 8.41
C ARG A 49 2.22 -2.21 8.08
N LEU A 50 2.66 -1.46 9.08
CA LEU A 50 3.28 -0.15 8.87
C LEU A 50 4.61 -0.28 8.09
N VAL A 51 5.42 -1.31 8.38
CA VAL A 51 6.64 -1.59 7.61
C VAL A 51 6.29 -1.86 6.15
N PHE A 52 5.27 -2.68 5.89
CA PHE A 52 4.80 -2.92 4.53
C PHE A 52 4.35 -1.62 3.83
N ASP A 53 3.54 -0.78 4.49
CA ASP A 53 3.13 0.52 3.93
C ASP A 53 4.33 1.43 3.63
N VAL A 54 5.35 1.44 4.50
CA VAL A 54 6.56 2.23 4.29
C VAL A 54 7.32 1.72 3.07
N VAL A 55 7.40 0.41 2.85
CA VAL A 55 8.00 -0.17 1.63
C VAL A 55 7.21 0.25 0.39
N VAL A 56 5.87 0.14 0.43
CA VAL A 56 5.00 0.56 -0.69
C VAL A 56 5.20 2.05 -1.00
N LEU A 57 5.23 2.91 0.03
CA LEU A 57 5.47 4.34 -0.12
C LEU A 57 6.87 4.63 -0.68
N ALA A 58 7.91 3.93 -0.22
CA ALA A 58 9.26 4.10 -0.72
C ALA A 58 9.37 3.72 -2.21
N VAL A 59 8.73 2.63 -2.64
CA VAL A 59 8.67 2.23 -4.06
C VAL A 59 7.92 3.27 -4.89
N TYR A 60 6.80 3.79 -4.38
CA TYR A 60 6.09 4.90 -5.02
C TYR A 60 6.99 6.14 -5.17
N LEU A 61 7.73 6.54 -4.13
CA LEU A 61 8.60 7.71 -4.17
C LEU A 61 9.75 7.55 -5.18
N ALA A 62 10.30 6.33 -5.30
CA ALA A 62 11.27 6.02 -6.33
C ALA A 62 10.67 6.14 -7.74
N SER A 63 9.44 5.63 -7.94
CA SER A 63 8.72 5.80 -9.20
C SER A 63 8.40 7.27 -9.47
N ALA A 64 7.94 8.04 -8.49
CA ALA A 64 7.50 9.42 -8.65
C ALA A 64 8.63 10.43 -8.96
N ASN A 65 9.89 9.98 -8.99
CA ASN A 65 11.04 10.84 -9.24
C ASN A 65 11.92 10.36 -10.41
N PRO A 66 11.43 10.42 -11.65
CA PRO A 66 12.18 10.02 -12.84
C PRO A 66 13.46 10.84 -13.06
N GLY A 67 13.55 12.05 -12.50
CA GLY A 67 14.77 12.86 -12.55
C GLY A 67 15.94 12.26 -11.76
N ILE A 68 15.65 11.43 -10.74
CA ILE A 68 16.67 10.71 -9.97
C ILE A 68 16.85 9.28 -10.48
N THR A 69 15.76 8.58 -10.81
CA THR A 69 15.81 7.16 -11.20
C THR A 69 16.15 6.93 -12.67
N GLY A 70 15.88 7.91 -13.53
CA GLY A 70 15.95 7.77 -14.98
C GLY A 70 14.68 7.13 -15.56
N ILE A 71 14.40 7.42 -16.83
CA ILE A 71 13.15 7.00 -17.50
C ILE A 71 12.94 5.48 -17.50
N PRO A 72 13.92 4.63 -17.87
CA PRO A 72 13.70 3.18 -17.88
C PRO A 72 13.34 2.63 -16.50
N VAL A 73 14.02 3.09 -15.45
CA VAL A 73 13.77 2.63 -14.09
C VAL A 73 12.41 3.13 -13.60
N HIS A 74 12.03 4.39 -13.90
CA HIS A 74 10.71 4.93 -13.59
C HIS A 74 9.59 4.05 -14.16
N GLU A 75 9.70 3.62 -15.42
CA GLU A 75 8.69 2.81 -16.08
C GLU A 75 8.53 1.43 -15.41
N TRP A 76 9.63 0.70 -15.19
CA TRP A 76 9.60 -0.63 -14.56
C TRP A 76 9.19 -0.58 -13.09
N VAL A 77 9.75 0.36 -12.33
CA VAL A 77 9.39 0.55 -10.91
C VAL A 77 7.95 1.03 -10.79
N GLY A 78 7.44 1.83 -11.73
CA GLY A 78 6.03 2.24 -11.77
C GLY A 78 5.07 1.06 -11.93
N LEU A 79 5.42 0.10 -12.80
CA LEU A 79 4.64 -1.13 -12.94
C LEU A 79 4.69 -1.99 -11.68
N GLY A 80 5.87 -2.10 -11.03
CA GLY A 80 6.00 -2.77 -9.74
C GLY A 80 5.22 -2.09 -8.62
N ALA A 81 5.22 -0.75 -8.59
CA ALA A 81 4.48 0.07 -7.64
C ALA A 81 2.97 -0.18 -7.75
N PHE A 82 2.45 -0.37 -8.97
CA PHE A 82 1.05 -0.75 -9.19
C PHE A 82 0.68 -2.06 -8.50
N VAL A 83 1.50 -3.11 -8.69
CA VAL A 83 1.27 -4.43 -8.09
C VAL A 83 1.29 -4.33 -6.56
N LEU A 84 2.27 -3.61 -6.00
CA LEU A 84 2.38 -3.40 -4.55
C LEU A 84 1.21 -2.57 -3.99
N LEU A 85 0.76 -1.52 -4.68
CA LEU A 85 -0.40 -0.73 -4.28
C LEU A 85 -1.69 -1.54 -4.35
N ALA A 86 -1.88 -2.38 -5.36
CA ALA A 86 -3.02 -3.28 -5.45
C ALA A 86 -3.02 -4.28 -4.27
N ALA A 87 -1.85 -4.85 -3.93
CA ALA A 87 -1.69 -5.71 -2.76
C ALA A 87 -1.98 -4.96 -1.45
N HIS A 88 -1.55 -3.70 -1.32
CA HIS A 88 -1.89 -2.83 -0.19
C HIS A 88 -3.41 -2.62 -0.06
N CYS A 89 -4.10 -2.29 -1.16
CA CYS A 89 -5.56 -2.14 -1.15
C CYS A 89 -6.28 -3.43 -0.75
N ALA A 90 -5.82 -4.59 -1.24
CA ALA A 90 -6.39 -5.90 -0.88
C ALA A 90 -6.16 -6.23 0.60
N ALA A 91 -4.96 -5.95 1.13
CA ALA A 91 -4.60 -6.23 2.52
C ALA A 91 -5.32 -5.32 3.53
N ARG A 92 -5.59 -4.06 3.17
CA ARG A 92 -6.22 -3.06 4.06
C ARG A 92 -7.74 -3.01 3.93
N GLY A 93 -8.26 -3.38 2.76
CA GLY A 93 -9.66 -3.24 2.40
C GLY A 93 -10.06 -1.77 2.18
N MET A 94 -10.89 -1.52 1.17
CA MET A 94 -11.25 -0.14 0.79
C MET A 94 -12.38 0.45 1.64
N TRP A 95 -13.30 -0.39 2.10
CA TRP A 95 -14.53 0.01 2.78
C TRP A 95 -14.28 0.43 4.22
N ARG A 96 -14.74 1.62 4.61
CA ARG A 96 -14.63 2.20 5.97
C ARG A 96 -15.98 2.58 6.61
N GLY A 97 -17.11 2.19 5.99
CA GLY A 97 -18.47 2.43 6.50
C GLY A 97 -19.24 3.56 5.80
N THR A 98 -20.54 3.66 6.09
CA THR A 98 -21.47 4.63 5.46
C THR A 98 -21.58 5.97 6.18
N GLY A 99 -21.15 6.08 7.44
CA GLY A 99 -21.16 7.35 8.18
C GLY A 99 -20.20 8.37 7.56
N GLY A 100 -20.44 9.68 7.71
CA GLY A 100 -19.74 10.74 6.97
C GLY A 100 -18.20 10.59 6.91
N LYS A 101 -17.55 10.33 8.05
CA LYS A 101 -16.10 10.08 8.11
C LYS A 101 -15.70 8.79 7.38
N GLY A 102 -16.42 7.69 7.59
CA GLY A 102 -16.16 6.40 6.94
C GLY A 102 -16.38 6.44 5.43
N LEU A 103 -17.43 7.14 4.98
CA LEU A 103 -17.71 7.33 3.57
C LEU A 103 -16.60 8.16 2.90
N GLY A 104 -16.18 9.27 3.51
CA GLY A 104 -15.10 10.10 2.99
C GLY A 104 -13.78 9.33 2.82
N LEU A 105 -13.46 8.44 3.77
CA LEU A 105 -12.27 7.59 3.68
C LEU A 105 -12.40 6.49 2.62
N THR A 106 -13.60 5.91 2.50
CA THR A 106 -13.88 4.94 1.43
C THR A 106 -13.71 5.60 0.07
N ILE A 107 -14.24 6.82 -0.11
CA ILE A 107 -14.08 7.61 -1.33
C ILE A 107 -12.60 7.89 -1.59
N LEU A 108 -11.85 8.33 -0.57
CA LEU A 108 -10.41 8.59 -0.72
C LEU A 108 -9.65 7.34 -1.17
N ASN A 109 -9.91 6.18 -0.56
CA ASN A 109 -9.28 4.90 -0.92
C ASN A 109 -9.59 4.50 -2.37
N VAL A 110 -10.86 4.63 -2.79
CA VAL A 110 -11.28 4.32 -4.16
C VAL A 110 -10.65 5.31 -5.15
N LEU A 111 -10.62 6.60 -4.84
CA LEU A 111 -9.98 7.61 -5.69
C LEU A 111 -8.48 7.36 -5.85
N VAL A 112 -7.76 7.03 -4.77
CA VAL A 112 -6.34 6.66 -4.85
C VAL A 112 -6.15 5.46 -5.78
N LEU A 113 -6.97 4.41 -5.65
CA LEU A 113 -6.87 3.23 -6.52
C LEU A 113 -7.16 3.56 -7.99
N LEU A 114 -8.24 4.30 -8.27
CA LEU A 114 -8.64 4.67 -9.63
C LEU A 114 -7.60 5.57 -10.30
N VAL A 115 -7.09 6.58 -9.59
CA VAL A 115 -6.07 7.49 -10.11
C VAL A 115 -4.73 6.76 -10.29
N THR A 116 -4.39 5.82 -9.40
CA THR A 116 -3.22 4.94 -9.59
C THR A 116 -3.37 4.13 -10.87
N ALA A 117 -4.51 3.46 -11.07
CA ALA A 117 -4.77 2.68 -12.28
C ALA A 117 -4.70 3.55 -13.54
N LEU A 118 -5.30 4.74 -13.52
CA LEU A 118 -5.22 5.70 -14.62
C LEU A 118 -3.78 6.13 -14.91
N CYS A 119 -2.99 6.43 -13.87
CA CYS A 119 -1.59 6.82 -13.99
C CYS A 119 -0.74 5.69 -14.60
N VAL A 120 -0.99 4.44 -14.19
CA VAL A 120 -0.25 3.27 -14.70
C VAL A 120 -0.63 2.96 -16.14
N VAL A 121 -1.93 2.94 -16.46
CA VAL A 121 -2.38 2.70 -17.84
C VAL A 121 -1.83 3.76 -18.77
N SER A 122 -1.98 5.05 -18.44
CA SER A 122 -1.42 6.13 -19.25
C SER A 122 0.13 6.10 -19.32
N GLY A 123 0.79 5.70 -18.23
CA GLY A 123 2.25 5.53 -18.17
C GLY A 123 2.76 4.40 -19.06
N VAL A 124 2.06 3.26 -19.07
CA VAL A 124 2.34 2.15 -19.99
C VAL A 124 2.17 2.63 -21.43
N MET A 125 1.09 3.34 -21.74
CA MET A 125 0.81 3.82 -23.10
C MET A 125 1.81 4.86 -23.63
N VAL A 126 2.54 5.57 -22.75
CA VAL A 126 3.61 6.50 -23.13
C VAL A 126 5.01 5.87 -22.99
N SER A 127 5.11 4.62 -22.53
CA SER A 127 6.39 3.98 -22.19
C SER A 127 7.28 3.72 -23.41
N GLY A 128 8.56 4.06 -23.27
CA GLY A 128 9.59 3.81 -24.28
C GLY A 128 10.36 2.51 -24.06
N THR A 129 10.22 1.86 -22.90
CA THR A 129 10.94 0.64 -22.55
C THR A 129 10.01 -0.52 -22.20
N VAL A 130 8.93 -0.28 -21.44
CA VAL A 130 8.02 -1.36 -21.00
C VAL A 130 7.22 -1.95 -22.16
N LEU A 131 6.45 -1.17 -22.91
CA LEU A 131 5.71 -1.66 -24.08
C LEU A 131 6.63 -2.32 -25.12
N PRO A 132 7.73 -1.67 -25.57
CA PRO A 132 8.64 -2.26 -26.54
C PRO A 132 9.32 -3.55 -26.07
N ALA A 133 9.56 -3.73 -24.76
CA ALA A 133 10.11 -4.98 -24.24
C ALA A 133 9.19 -6.20 -24.49
N PHE A 134 7.89 -5.97 -24.70
CA PHE A 134 6.93 -7.00 -25.10
C PHE A 134 6.64 -7.01 -26.62
N GLY A 135 7.38 -6.25 -27.42
CA GLY A 135 7.15 -6.10 -28.86
C GLY A 135 5.88 -5.32 -29.20
N LEU A 136 5.35 -4.56 -28.25
CA LEU A 136 4.13 -3.77 -28.39
C LEU A 136 4.46 -2.29 -28.57
N PHE A 137 3.55 -1.56 -29.22
CA PHE A 137 3.64 -0.12 -29.41
C PHE A 137 2.25 0.51 -29.22
N ALA A 138 2.23 1.75 -28.77
CA ALA A 138 1.01 2.51 -28.56
C ALA A 138 1.07 3.83 -29.33
N ASP A 139 0.01 4.12 -30.06
CA ASP A 139 -0.20 5.43 -30.67
C ASP A 139 -0.86 6.40 -29.68
N GLY A 140 -0.89 7.69 -30.04
CA GLY A 140 -1.59 8.70 -29.27
C GLY A 140 -0.78 9.32 -28.14
N TYR A 141 0.55 9.44 -28.29
CA TYR A 141 1.45 10.09 -27.33
C TYR A 141 0.88 11.43 -26.81
N TYR A 142 0.38 12.28 -27.70
CA TYR A 142 -0.19 13.60 -27.34
C TYR A 142 -1.44 13.54 -26.46
N PHE A 143 -2.08 12.38 -26.34
CA PHE A 143 -3.16 12.14 -25.40
C PHE A 143 -2.65 11.49 -24.11
N TRP A 144 -1.83 10.44 -24.23
CA TRP A 144 -1.37 9.65 -23.08
C TRP A 144 -0.39 10.41 -22.18
N ASP A 145 0.53 11.19 -22.75
CA ASP A 145 1.52 11.96 -22.01
C ASP A 145 0.89 13.01 -21.06
N PRO A 146 0.02 13.93 -21.53
CA PRO A 146 -0.63 14.88 -20.62
C PRO A 146 -1.57 14.18 -19.63
N LEU A 147 -2.25 13.09 -20.04
CA LEU A 147 -3.10 12.31 -19.14
C LEU A 147 -2.27 11.70 -18.00
N HIS A 148 -1.12 11.09 -18.31
CA HIS A 148 -0.19 10.56 -17.33
C HIS A 148 0.33 11.65 -16.41
N ALA A 149 0.75 12.79 -16.96
CA ALA A 149 1.28 13.90 -16.19
C ALA A 149 0.24 14.50 -15.21
N VAL A 150 -1.04 14.56 -15.58
CA VAL A 150 -2.13 14.99 -14.69
C VAL A 150 -2.44 13.92 -13.66
N ALA A 151 -2.58 12.66 -14.07
CA ALA A 151 -2.85 11.54 -13.17
C ALA A 151 -1.76 11.40 -12.09
N ALA A 152 -0.49 11.56 -12.45
CA ALA A 152 0.63 11.51 -11.52
C ALA A 152 0.57 12.61 -10.45
N LYS A 153 0.21 13.85 -10.84
CA LYS A 153 0.03 14.97 -9.90
C LYS A 153 -1.16 14.75 -8.97
N MET A 154 -2.27 14.25 -9.51
CA MET A 154 -3.45 13.89 -8.73
C MET A 154 -3.14 12.76 -7.74
N LEU A 155 -2.40 11.74 -8.17
CA LEU A 155 -1.97 10.64 -7.31
C LEU A 155 -1.12 11.14 -6.15
N LEU A 156 -0.14 12.02 -6.43
CA LEU A 156 0.69 12.63 -5.39
C LEU A 156 -0.17 13.40 -4.37
N ALA A 157 -1.09 14.25 -4.84
CA ALA A 157 -1.98 15.00 -3.96
C ALA A 157 -2.86 14.08 -3.09
N LEU A 158 -3.46 13.04 -3.70
CA LEU A 158 -4.31 12.08 -2.99
C LEU A 158 -3.52 11.26 -1.96
N LEU A 159 -2.29 10.84 -2.29
CA LEU A 159 -1.43 10.10 -1.35
C LEU A 159 -1.00 10.95 -0.15
N LEU A 160 -0.71 12.25 -0.37
CA LEU A 160 -0.43 13.16 0.75
C LEU A 160 -1.63 13.27 1.70
N VAL A 161 -2.84 13.43 1.16
CA VAL A 161 -4.08 13.45 1.97
C VAL A 161 -4.29 12.10 2.67
N HIS A 162 -4.10 10.99 1.96
CA HIS A 162 -4.22 9.65 2.51
C HIS A 162 -3.29 9.43 3.71
N VAL A 163 -1.99 9.72 3.56
CA VAL A 163 -1.03 9.60 4.66
C VAL A 163 -1.41 10.53 5.81
N ALA A 164 -1.76 11.78 5.53
CA ALA A 164 -2.10 12.77 6.56
C ALA A 164 -3.28 12.33 7.44
N VAL A 165 -4.34 11.80 6.83
CA VAL A 165 -5.52 11.33 7.57
C VAL A 165 -5.21 10.10 8.43
N HIS A 166 -4.21 9.30 8.05
CA HIS A 166 -3.79 8.10 8.77
C HIS A 166 -2.70 8.34 9.84
N ILE A 167 -2.18 9.57 9.98
CA ILE A 167 -1.16 9.93 11.01
C ILE A 167 -1.52 9.45 12.43
N PRO A 168 -2.76 9.63 12.94
CA PRO A 168 -3.08 9.19 14.31
C PRO A 168 -2.91 7.68 14.53
N TRP A 169 -3.22 6.87 13.51
CA TRP A 169 -3.02 5.42 13.56
C TRP A 169 -1.52 5.07 13.53
N ILE A 170 -0.75 5.73 12.66
CA ILE A 170 0.70 5.57 12.55
C ILE A 170 1.38 5.89 13.88
N ALA A 171 1.00 7.00 14.52
CA ALA A 171 1.50 7.38 15.84
C ALA A 171 1.17 6.32 16.91
N GLY A 172 -0.03 5.74 16.86
CA GLY A 172 -0.44 4.64 17.73
C GLY A 172 0.42 3.38 17.55
N ALA A 173 0.71 3.00 16.31
CA ALA A 173 1.52 1.81 15.99
C ALA A 173 3.00 1.94 16.45
N LEU A 174 3.52 3.17 16.45
CA LEU A 174 4.90 3.49 16.85
C LEU A 174 5.07 3.70 18.37
N LYS A 175 3.98 3.93 19.12
CA LYS A 175 4.03 4.15 20.56
C LYS A 175 4.55 2.89 21.29
N LYS A 176 5.53 3.09 22.18
CA LYS A 176 6.08 2.01 23.04
C LYS A 176 4.97 1.37 23.86
#